data_AF-A0A7W2IVN0-F1
#
_entry.id   AF-A0A7W2IVN0-F1
#
_cell.length_a   1.000
_cell.length_b   1.000
_cell.length_c   1.000
_cell.angle_alpha   90.00
_cell.angle_beta   90.00
_cell.angle_gamma   90.00
#
_symmetry.space_group_name_H-M   'P 1'
#
loop_
_entity.id
_entity.type
_entity.pdbx_description
1 polymer ?
#
loop_
_entity_poly.entity_id
_entity_poly.type
_entity_poly.pdbx_seq_one_letter_code
_entity_poly.pdbx_strand_id
1 'polypeptide(L)'
;AIERKDGPTALIFSRQNLAQQARTAEQVADIAKGAYILKDCAGKPELILIATGSEIELAVAAADKLSAEGKLVRVVSMPSTDAFDKQDAAYREAVLPS
;
A
#
# COMPACT_ATOMS: atom_id res chain seq x y z
N ALA A 1 -3.35 16.06 -5.28
CA ALA A 1 -3.83 16.31 -6.66
C ALA A 1 -3.84 17.81 -6.99
N ILE A 2 -4.71 18.61 -6.35
CA ILE A 2 -4.81 20.06 -6.61
C ILE A 2 -3.55 20.86 -6.24
N GLU A 3 -2.68 20.31 -5.39
CA GLU A 3 -1.40 20.94 -5.00
C GLU A 3 -0.30 20.76 -6.04
N ARG A 4 -0.46 19.85 -7.01
CA ARG A 4 0.54 19.58 -8.05
C ARG A 4 0.53 20.72 -9.08
N LYS A 5 1.68 21.34 -9.33
CA LYS A 5 1.83 22.51 -10.22
C LYS A 5 2.53 22.22 -11.55
N ASP A 6 3.09 21.02 -11.73
CA ASP A 6 4.02 20.66 -12.81
C ASP A 6 3.49 19.54 -13.72
N GLY A 7 2.18 19.27 -13.69
CA GLY A 7 1.52 18.34 -14.59
C GLY A 7 0.17 17.83 -14.07
N PRO A 8 -0.53 17.02 -14.87
CA PRO A 8 -1.87 16.54 -14.54
C PRO A 8 -1.88 15.42 -13.51
N THR A 9 -2.95 15.30 -12.71
CA THR A 9 -3.21 14.13 -11.87
C THR A 9 -4.48 13.45 -12.34
N ALA A 10 -4.41 12.16 -12.65
CA ALA A 10 -5.59 11.34 -12.90
C ALA A 10 -6.05 10.67 -11.59
N LEU A 11 -7.36 10.68 -11.34
CA LEU A 11 -7.97 9.98 -10.21
C LEU A 11 -8.77 8.80 -10.77
N ILE A 12 -8.41 7.58 -10.38
CA ILE A 12 -9.02 6.35 -10.88
C ILE A 12 -9.94 5.81 -9.78
N PHE A 13 -11.24 5.84 -10.03
CA PHE A 13 -12.25 5.48 -9.03
C PHE A 13 -13.02 4.22 -9.42
N SER A 14 -13.50 3.50 -8.39
CA SER A 14 -14.37 2.35 -8.57
C SER A 14 -15.79 2.79 -8.93
N ARG A 15 -16.54 1.88 -9.56
CA ARG A 15 -17.99 2.01 -9.71
C ARG A 15 -18.73 1.49 -8.48
N GLN A 16 -18.20 0.43 -7.87
CA GLN A 16 -18.74 -0.27 -6.72
C GLN A 16 -18.23 0.29 -5.40
N ASN A 17 -18.93 -0.06 -4.32
CA ASN A 17 -18.51 0.24 -2.95
C ASN A 17 -17.23 -0.52 -2.60
N LEU A 18 -16.36 0.11 -1.80
CA LEU A 18 -15.12 -0.48 -1.30
C LEU A 18 -15.08 -0.42 0.22
N ALA A 19 -14.53 -1.44 0.87
CA ALA A 19 -14.34 -1.45 2.30
C ALA A 19 -13.26 -0.44 2.75
N GLN A 20 -13.57 0.32 3.80
CA GLN A 20 -12.58 1.20 4.42
C GLN A 20 -11.57 0.39 5.23
N GLN A 21 -10.29 0.55 4.90
CA GLN A 21 -9.20 -0.08 5.63
C GLN A 21 -8.86 0.70 6.91
N ALA A 22 -8.66 -0.01 8.00
CA ALA A 22 -8.13 0.56 9.24
C ALA A 22 -6.69 1.04 9.04
N ARG A 23 -6.35 2.20 9.59
CA ARG A 23 -5.03 2.82 9.46
C ARG A 23 -4.62 3.54 10.74
N THR A 24 -3.33 3.52 11.05
CA THR A 24 -2.73 4.43 12.03
C THR A 24 -2.58 5.84 11.46
N ALA A 25 -2.31 6.83 12.32
CA ALA A 25 -2.07 8.20 11.87
C ALA A 25 -0.87 8.30 10.90
N GLU A 26 0.18 7.53 11.15
CA GLU A 26 1.36 7.45 10.27
C GLU A 26 0.99 6.87 8.90
N GLN A 27 0.24 5.76 8.87
CA GLN A 27 -0.23 5.18 7.62
C GLN A 27 -1.12 6.13 6.81
N VAL A 28 -1.92 6.96 7.48
CA VAL A 28 -2.73 8.00 6.80
C VAL A 28 -1.83 9.05 6.15
N ALA A 29 -0.79 9.52 6.84
CA ALA A 29 0.17 10.46 6.28
C ALA A 29 0.93 9.86 5.08
N ASP A 30 1.28 8.58 5.18
CA ASP A 30 2.04 7.85 4.18
C ASP A 30 1.27 7.54 2.89
N ILE A 31 -0.07 7.70 2.86
CA ILE A 31 -0.85 7.59 1.62
C ILE A 31 -0.31 8.55 0.53
N ALA A 32 0.12 9.75 0.93
CA ALA A 32 0.66 10.75 0.01
C ALA A 32 2.01 10.36 -0.61
N LYS A 33 2.72 9.40 0.00
CA LYS A 33 4.01 8.88 -0.51
C LYS A 33 3.83 7.88 -1.67
N GLY A 34 2.60 7.62 -2.10
CA GLY A 34 2.30 6.79 -3.28
C GLY A 34 2.22 5.29 -3.00
N ALA A 35 3.00 4.80 -2.03
CA ALA A 35 2.88 3.47 -1.47
C ALA A 35 3.25 3.43 0.01
N TYR A 36 2.62 2.53 0.75
CA TYR A 36 2.90 2.35 2.18
C TYR A 36 2.49 0.96 2.65
N ILE A 37 3.08 0.53 3.77
CA ILE A 37 2.75 -0.73 4.43
C ILE A 37 1.39 -0.56 5.12
N LEU A 38 0.37 -1.24 4.58
CA LEU A 38 -0.98 -1.23 5.15
C LEU A 38 -1.13 -2.26 6.26
N LYS A 39 -0.53 -3.44 6.05
CA LYS A 39 -0.49 -4.53 7.03
C LYS A 39 0.89 -5.15 7.01
N ASP A 40 1.42 -5.47 8.19
CA ASP A 40 2.75 -6.03 8.32
C ASP A 40 2.77 -7.31 9.17
N CYS A 41 3.89 -8.00 9.12
CA CYS A 41 4.19 -9.18 9.92
C CYS A 41 5.33 -8.91 10.91
N ALA A 42 5.48 -9.76 11.93
CA ALA A 42 6.62 -9.66 12.83
C ALA A 42 7.89 -10.16 12.14
N GLY A 43 8.88 -9.28 11.97
CA GLY A 43 10.16 -9.62 11.34
C GLY A 43 10.17 -9.42 9.82
N LYS A 44 11.06 -10.14 9.11
CA LYS A 44 11.21 -10.02 7.65
C LYS A 44 10.07 -10.78 6.93
N PRO A 45 9.31 -10.14 6.03
CA PRO A 45 8.26 -10.83 5.28
C PRO A 45 8.85 -11.89 4.35
N GLU A 46 8.19 -13.05 4.29
CA GLU A 46 8.41 -14.09 3.28
C GLU A 46 7.70 -13.75 1.96
N LEU A 47 6.61 -12.98 2.05
CA LEU A 47 5.78 -12.58 0.92
C LEU A 47 5.28 -11.15 1.11
N ILE A 48 5.28 -10.38 0.02
CA ILE A 48 4.70 -9.04 -0.03
C ILE A 48 3.60 -9.04 -1.09
N LEU A 49 2.37 -8.74 -0.67
CA LEU A 49 1.25 -8.50 -1.57
C LEU A 49 1.15 -7.00 -1.85
N ILE A 50 1.36 -6.61 -3.11
CA ILE A 50 1.21 -5.23 -3.57
C ILE A 50 -0.13 -5.11 -4.28
N ALA A 51 -0.98 -4.19 -3.85
CA ALA A 51 -2.30 -3.99 -4.42
C ALA A 51 -2.69 -2.51 -4.53
N THR A 52 -3.69 -2.25 -5.36
CA THR A 52 -4.21 -0.92 -5.70
C THR A 52 -5.73 -0.92 -5.56
N GLY A 53 -6.34 0.22 -5.22
CA GLY A 53 -7.80 0.41 -5.36
C GLY A 53 -8.65 -0.71 -4.73
N SER A 54 -9.52 -1.32 -5.55
CA SER A 54 -10.46 -2.35 -5.14
C SER A 54 -9.80 -3.65 -4.69
N GLU A 55 -8.60 -3.95 -5.17
CA GLU A 55 -7.90 -5.21 -4.88
C GLU A 55 -7.24 -5.20 -3.49
N ILE A 56 -7.21 -4.05 -2.80
CA ILE A 56 -6.69 -3.95 -1.43
C ILE A 56 -7.45 -4.87 -0.47
N GLU A 57 -8.78 -4.90 -0.56
CA GLU A 57 -9.61 -5.76 0.29
C GLU A 57 -9.27 -7.24 0.07
N LEU A 58 -9.09 -7.63 -1.19
CA LEU A 58 -8.70 -8.98 -1.56
C LEU A 58 -7.30 -9.34 -1.05
N ALA A 59 -6.33 -8.42 -1.19
CA ALA A 59 -4.97 -8.63 -0.71
C ALA A 59 -4.90 -8.79 0.80
N VAL A 60 -5.67 -7.99 1.56
CA VAL A 60 -5.77 -8.12 3.02
C VAL A 60 -6.37 -9.48 3.40
N ALA A 61 -7.48 -9.88 2.77
CA ALA A 61 -8.10 -11.17 3.03
C ALA A 61 -7.18 -12.36 2.70
N ALA A 62 -6.36 -12.26 1.64
CA ALA A 62 -5.36 -13.27 1.31
C ALA A 62 -4.23 -13.30 2.35
N ALA A 63 -3.73 -12.13 2.78
CA ALA A 63 -2.72 -12.04 3.82
C ALA A 63 -3.22 -12.63 5.15
N ASP A 64 -4.49 -12.41 5.51
CA ASP A 64 -5.09 -13.00 6.72
C ASP A 64 -5.04 -14.52 6.70
N LYS A 65 -5.45 -15.14 5.58
CA LYS A 65 -5.41 -16.59 5.41
C LYS A 65 -4.00 -17.14 5.47
N LEU A 66 -3.07 -16.54 4.73
CA LEU A 66 -1.67 -16.97 4.72
C LEU A 66 -0.99 -16.78 6.09
N SER A 67 -1.32 -15.68 6.79
CA SER A 67 -0.82 -15.45 8.15
C SER A 67 -1.35 -16.49 9.13
N ALA A 68 -2.62 -16.91 8.99
CA ALA A 68 -3.19 -17.98 9.80
C ALA A 68 -2.53 -19.35 9.53
N GLU A 69 -1.97 -19.56 8.34
CA GLU A 69 -1.15 -20.72 7.97
C GLU A 69 0.33 -20.57 8.43
N GLY A 70 0.66 -19.50 9.15
CA GLY A 70 1.99 -19.25 9.71
C GLY A 70 2.97 -18.57 8.77
N LYS A 71 2.50 -17.96 7.67
CA LYS A 71 3.36 -17.20 6.74
C LYS A 71 3.54 -15.76 7.19
N LEU A 72 4.77 -15.25 7.05
CA LEU A 72 5.08 -13.83 7.28
C LEU A 72 4.70 -13.01 6.03
N VAL A 73 3.49 -12.45 6.03
CA VAL A 73 2.95 -11.70 4.88
C VAL A 73 2.78 -10.22 5.20
N ARG A 74 3.31 -9.39 4.30
CA ARG A 74 3.08 -7.94 4.29
C ARG A 74 2.11 -7.57 3.17
N VAL A 75 1.28 -6.56 3.41
CA VAL A 75 0.43 -5.93 2.39
C VAL A 75 0.85 -4.48 2.19
N VAL A 76 1.18 -4.13 0.96
CA VAL A 76 1.49 -2.77 0.52
C VAL A 76 0.33 -2.23 -0.29
N SER A 77 -0.18 -1.07 0.13
CA SER A 77 -1.12 -0.28 -0.68
C SER A 77 -0.32 0.68 -1.55
N MET A 78 -0.52 0.62 -2.87
CA MET A 78 0.25 1.38 -3.87
C MET A 78 -0.67 2.30 -4.70
N PRO A 79 -1.36 3.31 -4.12
CA PRO A 79 -2.28 4.17 -4.86
C PRO A 79 -1.64 4.96 -6.03
N SER A 80 -0.34 5.23 -6.00
CA SER A 80 0.37 5.93 -7.08
C SER A 80 1.82 5.48 -7.14
N THR A 81 2.15 4.75 -8.20
CA THR A 81 3.53 4.30 -8.45
C THR A 81 4.45 5.49 -8.73
N ASP A 82 3.98 6.51 -9.45
CA ASP A 82 4.79 7.68 -9.78
C ASP A 82 5.15 8.55 -8.56
N ALA A 83 4.26 8.63 -7.54
CA ALA A 83 4.58 9.28 -6.28
C ALA A 83 5.55 8.43 -5.45
N PHE A 84 5.41 7.10 -5.48
CA PHE A 84 6.31 6.18 -4.78
C PHE A 84 7.73 6.18 -5.36
N ASP A 85 7.85 6.17 -6.69
CA ASP A 85 9.14 6.18 -7.38
C ASP A 85 9.97 7.44 -7.10
N LYS A 86 9.30 8.54 -6.73
CA LYS A 86 9.93 9.81 -6.34
C LYS A 86 10.39 9.85 -4.89
N GLN A 87 10.01 8.87 -4.06
CA GLN A 87 10.49 8.79 -2.69
C GLN A 87 11.98 8.43 -2.66
N ASP A 88 12.64 8.77 -1.56
CA ASP A 88 14.04 8.40 -1.38
C ASP A 88 14.25 6.88 -1.36
N ALA A 89 15.49 6.44 -1.60
CA ALA A 89 15.82 5.02 -1.67
C ALA A 89 15.57 4.29 -0.34
N ALA A 90 15.76 4.96 0.80
CA ALA A 90 15.58 4.35 2.10
C ALA A 90 14.09 4.04 2.37
N TYR A 91 13.19 4.94 1.98
CA TYR A 91 11.75 4.72 2.08
C TYR A 91 11.29 3.60 1.16
N ARG A 92 11.74 3.60 -0.10
CA ARG A 92 11.36 2.54 -1.06
C ARG A 92 11.82 1.17 -0.57
N GLU A 93 13.04 1.06 -0.05
CA GLU A 93 13.58 -0.17 0.55
C GLU A 93 12.84 -0.58 1.82
N ALA A 94 12.42 0.38 2.66
CA ALA A 94 11.63 0.08 3.86
C ALA A 94 10.25 -0.52 3.52
N VAL A 95 9.61 -0.06 2.45
CA VAL A 95 8.31 -0.57 1.98
C VAL A 95 8.47 -1.88 1.21
N LEU A 96 9.38 -1.91 0.24
CA LEU A 96 9.68 -3.03 -0.66
C LEU A 96 11.17 -3.41 -0.59
N PRO A 97 11.57 -4.21 0.41
CA PRO A 97 12.97 -4.62 0.58
C PRO A 97 13.45 -5.52 -0.57
N SER A 98 14.70 -5.33 -0.97
CA SER A 98 15.37 -6.09 -2.04
C SER A 98 16.16 -7.31 -1.56
#